data_AF-A0A257P4F4-F1
#
_entry.id   AF-A0A257P4F4-F1
#
_cell.length_a   1.000
_cell.length_b   1.000
_cell.length_c   1.000
_cell.angle_alpha   90.00
_cell.angle_beta   90.00
_cell.angle_gamma   90.00
#
_symmetry.space_group_name_H-M   'P 1'
#
loop_
_entity.id
_entity.type
_entity.pdbx_description
1 polymer ?
#
loop_
_entity_poly.entity_id
_entity_poly.type
_entity_poly.pdbx_seq_one_letter_code
_entity_poly.pdbx_strand_id
1 'polypeptide(L)'
;MQAVGQPDAVKLRPAERLDEGAKLRLLALRDAVPILPRIAVFIAAPPNRAHAIAETLESLRAQWHRPDFIKIISTDPADIAGESTLRAHAAAGAITELLCTELNSATADYTALINAGDTLAVDACLRFALEAASSQADMIYCDEVVPRDNSAWVRHKPGWDVTRLRQAAYIGDWVWYRAEAVKKIGGFDPAFAGVEEYELQLRLAEAEARVVRLPETLFTRAAHSRRDNIPSTIFGARAVEAITEHLERTGIPALVQPRRHFGLFQHCRETTDPGTSIIILCDGADVAMLDRWLTELLSGSPLTGPIILAGSQMPLETMQYLA
;
A
#
# COMPACT_ATOMS: atom_id res chain seq x y z
N MET A 1 4.87 43.81 23.07
CA MET A 1 4.17 42.57 22.67
C MET A 1 5.07 41.85 21.68
N GLN A 2 5.83 40.86 22.16
CA GLN A 2 6.69 40.05 21.30
C GLN A 2 5.80 39.19 20.40
N ALA A 3 6.08 39.23 19.09
CA ALA A 3 5.45 38.34 18.13
C ALA A 3 5.89 36.90 18.46
N VAL A 4 4.95 36.11 18.97
CA VAL A 4 5.11 34.67 19.13
C VAL A 4 5.25 34.10 17.72
N GLY A 5 6.43 33.53 17.43
CA GLY A 5 6.73 32.92 16.14
C GLY A 5 5.69 31.86 15.78
N GLN A 6 5.24 31.88 14.53
CA GLN A 6 4.57 30.71 13.95
C GLN A 6 5.53 29.52 14.06
N PRO A 7 5.11 28.36 14.58
CA PRO A 7 5.94 27.18 14.58
C PRO A 7 6.30 26.84 13.11
N ASP A 8 7.59 26.64 12.85
CA ASP A 8 8.09 26.20 11.55
C ASP A 8 7.25 25.01 11.07
N ALA A 9 6.63 25.15 9.90
CA ALA A 9 5.86 24.07 9.30
C ALA A 9 6.77 22.84 9.17
N VAL A 10 6.39 21.74 9.82
CA VAL A 10 7.14 20.48 9.76
C VAL A 10 7.30 20.10 8.28
N LYS A 11 8.55 20.11 7.79
CA LYS A 11 8.84 19.72 6.41
C LYS A 11 8.57 18.23 6.26
N LEU A 12 7.46 17.89 5.59
CA LEU A 12 7.04 16.50 5.33
C LEU A 12 7.96 15.75 4.35
N ARG A 13 8.83 16.47 3.66
CA ARG A 13 9.80 15.94 2.69
C ARG A 13 11.16 16.60 2.95
N PRO A 14 12.28 15.86 2.90
CA PRO A 14 13.60 16.47 2.95
C PRO A 14 13.77 17.47 1.80
N ALA A 15 14.13 18.73 2.11
CA ALA A 15 14.23 19.79 1.09
C ALA A 15 15.34 19.51 0.06
N GLU A 16 16.42 18.89 0.50
CA GLU A 16 17.58 18.45 -0.29
C GLU A 16 17.20 17.48 -1.42
N ARG A 17 16.07 16.76 -1.28
CA ARG A 17 15.62 15.77 -2.27
C ARG A 17 15.25 16.41 -3.61
N LEU A 18 14.79 17.65 -3.59
CA LEU A 18 14.28 18.37 -4.75
C LEU A 18 15.16 19.56 -5.15
N ASP A 19 16.38 19.66 -4.59
CA ASP A 19 17.35 20.67 -5.02
C ASP A 19 17.94 20.35 -6.40
N GLU A 20 18.59 21.34 -7.02
CA GLU A 20 19.16 21.19 -8.37
C GLU A 20 20.26 20.11 -8.40
N GLY A 21 20.99 19.90 -7.31
CA GLY A 21 22.00 18.86 -7.22
C GLY A 21 21.39 17.44 -7.24
N ALA A 22 20.32 17.22 -6.48
CA ALA A 22 19.57 15.97 -6.47
C ALA A 22 18.90 15.69 -7.81
N LYS A 23 18.36 16.73 -8.44
CA LYS A 23 17.84 16.65 -9.81
C LYS A 23 18.92 16.21 -10.79
N LEU A 24 20.07 16.89 -10.82
CA LEU A 24 21.18 16.55 -11.71
C LEU A 24 21.67 15.11 -11.50
N ARG A 25 21.75 14.64 -10.25
CA ARG A 25 22.12 13.24 -9.95
C ARG A 25 21.12 12.24 -10.53
N LEU A 26 19.82 12.47 -10.36
CA LEU A 26 18.79 11.58 -10.90
C LEU A 26 18.75 11.61 -12.44
N LEU A 27 18.95 12.77 -13.06
CA LEU A 27 19.04 12.88 -14.52
C LEU A 27 20.29 12.21 -15.06
N ALA A 28 21.42 12.29 -14.37
CA ALA A 28 22.62 11.53 -14.76
C ALA A 28 22.41 10.01 -14.68
N LEU A 29 21.70 9.52 -13.65
CA LEU A 29 21.32 8.12 -13.56
C LEU A 29 20.38 7.70 -14.70
N ARG A 30 19.41 8.55 -15.04
CA ARG A 30 18.53 8.36 -16.20
C ARG A 30 19.35 8.20 -17.49
N ASP A 31 20.30 9.11 -17.71
CA ASP A 31 21.08 9.14 -18.95
C ASP A 31 22.06 7.95 -19.06
N ALA A 32 22.38 7.31 -17.93
CA ALA A 32 23.15 6.06 -17.90
C ALA A 32 22.29 4.81 -18.18
N VAL A 33 20.95 4.90 -18.11
CA VAL A 33 20.03 3.81 -18.41
C VAL A 33 19.60 3.89 -19.88
N PRO A 34 19.88 2.88 -20.73
CA PRO A 34 19.62 2.97 -22.16
C PRO A 34 18.14 3.21 -22.53
N ILE A 35 17.22 2.53 -21.85
CA ILE A 35 15.78 2.63 -22.05
C ILE A 35 15.11 2.52 -20.69
N LEU A 36 14.32 3.53 -20.34
CA LEU A 36 13.42 3.45 -19.20
C LEU A 36 12.09 2.78 -19.61
N PRO A 37 11.47 2.00 -18.71
CA PRO A 37 10.19 1.37 -18.99
C PRO A 37 9.09 2.42 -19.16
N ARG A 38 8.19 2.17 -20.10
CA ARG A 38 7.03 3.03 -20.34
C ARG A 38 5.97 2.81 -19.27
N ILE A 39 5.31 3.88 -18.83
CA ILE A 39 4.26 3.87 -17.81
C ILE A 39 2.95 4.43 -18.36
N ALA A 40 1.86 3.68 -18.18
CA ALA A 40 0.50 4.16 -18.36
C ALA A 40 -0.13 4.47 -16.99
N VAL A 41 -0.62 5.69 -16.81
CA VAL A 41 -1.28 6.15 -15.58
C VAL A 41 -2.76 6.35 -15.84
N PHE A 42 -3.60 5.77 -14.99
CA PHE A 42 -5.05 5.94 -15.05
C PHE A 42 -5.54 6.77 -13.87
N ILE A 43 -6.23 7.88 -14.18
CA ILE A 43 -6.80 8.79 -13.19
C ILE A 43 -8.26 8.38 -12.93
N ALA A 44 -8.58 8.06 -11.68
CA ALA A 44 -9.94 7.72 -11.26
C ALA A 44 -10.65 8.94 -10.65
N ALA A 45 -11.80 9.34 -11.21
CA ALA A 45 -12.59 10.48 -10.76
C ALA A 45 -14.06 10.08 -10.50
N PRO A 46 -14.39 9.62 -9.27
CA PRO A 46 -15.77 9.28 -8.89
C PRO A 46 -16.70 10.49 -8.87
N PRO A 47 -18.01 10.30 -8.68
CA PRO A 47 -18.97 11.40 -8.69
C PRO A 47 -18.53 12.58 -7.82
N ASN A 48 -18.69 13.79 -8.34
CA ASN A 48 -18.31 15.07 -7.76
C ASN A 48 -16.79 15.27 -7.58
N ARG A 49 -15.95 14.57 -8.36
CA ARG A 49 -14.47 14.71 -8.28
C ARG A 49 -13.81 15.21 -9.57
N ALA A 50 -14.56 15.53 -10.64
CA ALA A 50 -13.95 16.07 -11.86
C ALA A 50 -13.11 17.34 -11.63
N HIS A 51 -13.53 18.21 -10.70
CA HIS A 51 -12.78 19.42 -10.35
C HIS A 51 -11.36 19.15 -9.84
N ALA A 52 -11.10 17.96 -9.29
CA ALA A 52 -9.81 17.58 -8.70
C ALA A 52 -8.85 16.95 -9.72
N ILE A 53 -9.31 16.64 -10.94
CA ILE A 53 -8.47 16.02 -11.98
C ILE A 53 -7.31 16.95 -12.38
N ALA A 54 -7.58 18.26 -12.45
CA ALA A 54 -6.59 19.24 -12.89
C ALA A 54 -5.32 19.23 -12.02
N GLU A 55 -5.49 19.16 -10.70
CA GLU A 55 -4.38 19.12 -9.74
C GLU A 55 -3.51 17.86 -9.92
N THR A 56 -4.14 16.69 -10.03
CA THR A 56 -3.43 15.43 -10.30
C THR A 56 -2.69 15.49 -11.63
N LEU A 57 -3.34 15.97 -12.69
CA LEU A 57 -2.78 16.06 -14.03
C LEU A 57 -1.60 17.04 -14.11
N GLU A 58 -1.68 18.17 -13.42
CA GLU A 58 -0.56 19.11 -13.29
C GLU A 58 0.65 18.41 -12.65
N SER A 59 0.43 17.65 -11.56
CA SER A 59 1.51 16.92 -10.90
C SER A 59 2.16 15.84 -11.77
N LEU A 60 1.39 15.18 -12.64
CA LEU A 60 1.87 14.19 -13.61
C LEU A 60 2.65 14.84 -14.76
N ARG A 61 2.17 15.98 -15.28
CA ARG A 61 2.84 16.73 -16.36
C ARG A 61 4.13 17.41 -15.90
N ALA A 62 4.24 17.72 -14.60
CA ALA A 62 5.43 18.30 -13.99
C ALA A 62 6.55 17.27 -13.70
N GLN A 63 6.30 15.98 -13.90
CA GLN A 63 7.29 14.94 -13.61
C GLN A 63 8.56 15.11 -14.47
N TRP A 64 9.73 14.89 -13.86
CA TRP A 64 11.02 14.87 -14.57
C TRP A 64 11.14 13.69 -15.55
N HIS A 65 10.37 12.64 -15.32
CA HIS A 65 10.09 11.57 -16.27
C HIS A 65 8.58 11.46 -16.41
N ARG A 66 8.03 11.99 -17.50
CA ARG A 66 6.58 12.06 -17.71
C ARG A 66 6.02 10.68 -18.01
N PRO A 67 4.77 10.38 -17.57
CA PRO A 67 4.07 9.21 -18.07
C PRO A 67 3.91 9.24 -19.58
N ASP A 68 4.07 8.07 -20.22
CA ASP A 68 3.88 7.91 -21.66
C ASP A 68 2.41 8.02 -22.05
N PHE A 69 1.53 7.52 -21.18
CA PHE A 69 0.09 7.55 -21.38
C PHE A 69 -0.61 7.98 -20.10
N ILE A 70 -1.57 8.89 -20.25
CA ILE A 70 -2.49 9.26 -19.19
C ILE A 70 -3.90 9.03 -19.73
N LYS A 71 -4.72 8.31 -18.97
CA LYS A 71 -6.14 8.10 -19.28
C LYS A 71 -6.98 8.46 -18.07
N ILE A 72 -8.06 9.20 -18.29
CA ILE A 72 -8.96 9.66 -17.25
C ILE A 72 -10.24 8.82 -17.32
N ILE A 73 -10.67 8.31 -16.17
CA ILE A 73 -11.95 7.61 -16.02
C ILE A 73 -12.78 8.40 -15.03
N SER A 74 -13.84 9.04 -15.51
CA SER A 74 -14.63 10.01 -14.74
C SER A 74 -16.12 9.72 -14.83
N THR A 75 -16.83 9.84 -13.71
CA THR A 75 -18.30 9.84 -13.71
C THR A 75 -18.88 11.18 -14.18
N ASP A 76 -18.19 12.27 -13.89
CA ASP A 76 -18.61 13.62 -14.30
C ASP A 76 -18.00 13.98 -15.67
N PRO A 77 -18.57 14.93 -16.43
CA PRO A 77 -17.95 15.40 -17.66
C PRO A 77 -16.56 15.96 -17.38
N ALA A 78 -15.55 15.50 -18.12
CA ALA A 78 -14.15 15.85 -17.89
C ALA A 78 -13.38 15.87 -19.23
N ASP A 79 -13.87 16.62 -20.21
CA ASP A 79 -13.20 16.73 -21.51
C ASP A 79 -11.94 17.59 -21.39
N ILE A 80 -10.79 16.93 -21.21
CA ILE A 80 -9.49 17.58 -21.09
C ILE A 80 -8.73 17.44 -22.40
N ALA A 81 -8.42 18.57 -23.03
CA ALA A 81 -7.68 18.61 -24.29
C ALA A 81 -6.33 17.88 -24.17
N GLY A 82 -6.08 16.97 -25.12
CA GLY A 82 -4.86 16.18 -25.21
C GLY A 82 -4.85 14.89 -24.38
N GLU A 83 -5.87 14.63 -23.55
CA GLU A 83 -5.95 13.41 -22.73
C GLU A 83 -7.12 12.52 -23.15
N SER A 84 -6.93 11.20 -23.09
CA SER A 84 -8.01 10.24 -23.33
C SER A 84 -8.92 10.17 -22.11
N THR A 85 -10.22 10.39 -22.29
CA THR A 85 -11.21 10.34 -21.20
C THR A 85 -12.29 9.30 -21.49
N LEU A 86 -12.61 8.47 -20.51
CA LEU A 86 -13.73 7.55 -20.50
C LEU A 86 -14.77 7.99 -19.47
N ARG A 87 -16.03 7.93 -19.87
CA ARG A 87 -17.17 8.28 -19.02
C ARG A 87 -17.72 7.04 -18.34
N ALA A 88 -17.60 6.97 -17.03
CA ALA A 88 -18.22 5.93 -16.21
C ALA A 88 -19.67 6.31 -15.85
N HIS A 89 -20.52 5.32 -15.63
CA HIS A 89 -21.82 5.54 -15.00
C HIS A 89 -21.67 5.87 -13.51
N ALA A 90 -22.68 6.47 -12.89
CA ALA A 90 -22.66 6.83 -11.47
C ALA A 90 -22.99 5.67 -10.50
N ALA A 91 -22.82 4.43 -10.96
CA ALA A 91 -23.04 3.24 -10.16
C ALA A 91 -21.76 2.82 -9.42
N ALA A 92 -21.93 2.28 -8.21
CA ALA A 92 -20.82 1.78 -7.40
C ALA A 92 -20.08 0.65 -8.15
N GLY A 93 -18.77 0.81 -8.37
CA GLY A 93 -17.92 -0.14 -9.08
C GLY A 93 -17.74 0.17 -10.57
N ALA A 94 -18.52 1.08 -11.16
CA ALA A 94 -18.46 1.34 -12.59
C ALA A 94 -17.14 1.99 -13.04
N ILE A 95 -16.48 2.77 -12.18
CA ILE A 95 -15.13 3.26 -12.47
C ILE A 95 -14.15 2.09 -12.43
N THR A 96 -14.26 1.24 -11.41
CA THR A 96 -13.37 0.10 -11.24
C THR A 96 -13.46 -0.88 -12.40
N GLU A 97 -14.66 -1.15 -12.91
CA GLU A 97 -14.86 -1.99 -14.11
C GLU A 97 -14.07 -1.48 -15.33
N LEU A 98 -14.16 -0.17 -15.60
CA LEU A 98 -13.41 0.47 -16.68
C LEU A 98 -11.90 0.48 -16.39
N LEU A 99 -11.49 0.73 -15.15
CA LEU A 99 -10.08 0.67 -14.75
C LEU A 99 -9.51 -0.73 -14.99
N CYS A 100 -10.17 -1.79 -14.53
CA CYS A 100 -9.72 -3.17 -14.76
C CYS A 100 -9.59 -3.49 -16.25
N THR A 101 -10.57 -3.08 -17.06
CA THR A 101 -10.54 -3.25 -18.52
C THR A 101 -9.31 -2.58 -19.14
N GLU A 102 -9.05 -1.34 -18.75
CA GLU A 102 -7.97 -0.52 -19.28
C GLU A 102 -6.59 -0.97 -18.80
N LEU A 103 -6.45 -1.34 -17.53
CA LEU A 103 -5.22 -1.90 -16.96
C LEU A 103 -4.84 -3.22 -17.62
N ASN A 104 -5.82 -4.11 -17.84
CA ASN A 104 -5.59 -5.43 -18.42
C ASN A 104 -5.21 -5.36 -19.91
N SER A 105 -5.68 -4.33 -20.61
CA SER A 105 -5.40 -4.09 -22.04
C SER A 105 -4.23 -3.15 -22.31
N ALA A 106 -3.63 -2.57 -21.26
CA ALA A 106 -2.51 -1.65 -21.40
C ALA A 106 -1.31 -2.29 -22.11
N THR A 107 -0.65 -1.48 -22.95
CA THR A 107 0.52 -1.86 -23.77
C THR A 107 1.82 -1.23 -23.28
N ALA A 108 1.76 -0.42 -22.21
CA ALA A 108 2.94 0.07 -21.50
C ALA A 108 3.61 -1.06 -20.70
N ASP A 109 4.87 -0.87 -20.32
CA ASP A 109 5.63 -1.87 -19.56
C ASP A 109 5.13 -1.97 -18.12
N TYR A 110 4.69 -0.83 -17.56
CA TYR A 110 4.05 -0.72 -16.27
C TYR A 110 2.73 0.04 -16.37
N THR A 111 1.85 -0.21 -15.39
CA THR A 111 0.61 0.53 -15.17
C THR A 111 0.52 1.03 -13.73
N ALA A 112 -0.14 2.17 -13.53
CA ALA A 112 -0.40 2.73 -12.20
C ALA A 112 -1.76 3.42 -12.13
N LEU A 113 -2.31 3.45 -10.93
CA LEU A 113 -3.56 4.12 -10.60
C LEU A 113 -3.31 5.34 -9.70
N ILE A 114 -4.08 6.40 -9.94
CA ILE A 114 -4.09 7.59 -9.08
C ILE A 114 -5.50 8.16 -9.00
N ASN A 115 -5.93 8.58 -7.81
CA ASN A 115 -7.26 9.15 -7.63
C ASN A 115 -7.21 10.66 -7.88
N ALA A 116 -8.29 11.23 -8.42
CA ALA A 116 -8.39 12.66 -8.67
C ALA A 116 -8.22 13.47 -7.38
N GLY A 117 -7.31 14.44 -7.41
CA GLY A 117 -6.85 15.27 -6.30
C GLY A 117 -5.56 14.76 -5.63
N ASP A 118 -5.20 13.50 -5.81
CA ASP A 118 -3.90 13.02 -5.32
C ASP A 118 -2.77 13.56 -6.19
N THR A 119 -1.60 13.77 -5.61
CA THR A 119 -0.44 14.38 -6.29
C THR A 119 0.86 13.64 -6.04
N LEU A 120 1.82 13.87 -6.93
CA LEU A 120 3.15 13.28 -6.88
C LEU A 120 4.23 14.34 -6.63
N ALA A 121 5.30 13.92 -5.96
CA ALA A 121 6.55 14.65 -6.03
C ALA A 121 7.09 14.65 -7.48
N VAL A 122 7.71 15.74 -7.92
CA VAL A 122 8.15 15.93 -9.34
C VAL A 122 9.17 14.89 -9.83
N ASP A 123 9.84 14.19 -8.92
CA ASP A 123 10.82 13.15 -9.17
C ASP A 123 10.26 11.73 -9.05
N ALA A 124 8.97 11.57 -8.69
CA ALA A 124 8.37 10.28 -8.37
C ALA A 124 8.48 9.29 -9.53
N CYS A 125 7.96 9.64 -10.71
CA CYS A 125 7.98 8.74 -11.87
C CYS A 125 9.41 8.41 -12.32
N LEU A 126 10.37 9.32 -12.16
CA LEU A 126 11.77 9.04 -12.53
C LEU A 126 12.40 8.01 -11.58
N ARG A 127 12.16 8.12 -10.27
CA ARG A 127 12.65 7.14 -9.30
C ARG A 127 12.04 5.76 -9.53
N PHE A 128 10.73 5.71 -9.75
CA PHE A 128 10.04 4.46 -10.09
C PHE A 128 10.58 3.85 -11.39
N ALA A 129 10.82 4.64 -12.44
CA ALA A 129 11.36 4.15 -13.70
C ALA A 129 12.80 3.62 -13.56
N LEU A 130 13.66 4.33 -12.81
CA LEU A 130 15.02 3.86 -12.51
C LEU A 130 15.00 2.55 -11.74
N GLU A 131 14.16 2.44 -10.71
CA GLU A 131 14.01 1.23 -9.90
C GLU A 131 13.45 0.07 -10.73
N ALA A 132 12.44 0.35 -11.57
CA ALA A 132 11.87 -0.63 -12.49
C ALA A 132 12.90 -1.14 -13.50
N ALA A 133 13.76 -0.26 -14.02
CA ALA A 133 14.82 -0.65 -14.95
C ALA A 133 15.87 -1.55 -14.29
N SER A 134 16.32 -1.21 -13.06
CA SER A 134 17.36 -1.95 -12.36
C SER A 134 16.86 -3.26 -11.75
N SER A 135 15.72 -3.23 -11.07
CA SER A 135 15.21 -4.37 -10.32
C SER A 135 14.32 -5.28 -11.16
N GLN A 136 13.73 -4.78 -12.26
CA GLN A 136 12.71 -5.49 -13.02
C GLN A 136 11.54 -5.96 -12.13
N ALA A 137 11.23 -5.21 -11.06
CA ALA A 137 10.20 -5.54 -10.09
C ALA A 137 8.82 -5.69 -10.73
N ASP A 138 8.05 -6.65 -10.26
CA ASP A 138 6.67 -6.86 -10.68
C ASP A 138 5.72 -5.85 -10.02
N MET A 139 6.11 -5.33 -8.85
CA MET A 139 5.39 -4.29 -8.12
C MET A 139 6.34 -3.32 -7.43
N ILE A 140 6.08 -2.01 -7.54
CA ILE A 140 6.84 -0.96 -6.84
C ILE A 140 5.87 -0.04 -6.11
N TYR A 141 6.16 0.30 -4.85
CA TYR A 141 5.35 1.23 -4.05
C TYR A 141 6.23 2.16 -3.21
N CYS A 142 5.66 3.26 -2.72
CA CYS A 142 6.40 4.27 -1.96
C CYS A 142 5.69 4.75 -0.69
N ASP A 143 6.38 5.57 0.10
CA ASP A 143 5.78 6.33 1.19
C ASP A 143 4.90 7.47 0.69
N GLU A 144 3.97 7.87 1.56
CA GLU A 144 2.94 8.85 1.21
C GLU A 144 2.70 9.87 2.30
N VAL A 145 2.24 11.04 1.90
CA VAL A 145 1.66 12.05 2.79
C VAL A 145 0.16 11.77 2.92
N VAL A 146 -0.31 11.68 4.16
CA VAL A 146 -1.72 11.49 4.49
C VAL A 146 -2.26 12.78 5.15
N PRO A 147 -3.36 13.34 4.65
CA PRO A 147 -3.99 14.52 5.24
C PRO A 147 -4.63 14.17 6.58
N ARG A 148 -4.63 15.12 7.50
CA ARG A 148 -5.27 15.03 8.81
C ARG A 148 -5.80 16.39 9.21
N ASP A 149 -7.11 16.60 9.09
CA ASP A 149 -7.84 17.83 9.43
C ASP A 149 -7.08 19.13 9.07
N ASN A 150 -6.27 19.66 10.00
CA ASN A 150 -5.50 20.89 9.86
C ASN A 150 -3.98 20.67 9.65
N SER A 151 -3.57 19.47 9.22
CA SER A 151 -2.18 19.04 9.12
C SER A 151 -2.04 17.89 8.11
N ALA A 152 -0.82 17.40 7.94
CA ALA A 152 -0.55 16.14 7.25
C ALA A 152 0.59 15.41 7.94
N TRP A 153 0.69 14.10 7.73
CA TRP A 153 1.75 13.27 8.29
C TRP A 153 2.28 12.31 7.22
N VAL A 154 3.51 11.85 7.40
CA VAL A 154 4.12 10.88 6.49
C VAL A 154 3.79 9.47 6.97
N ARG A 155 3.10 8.70 6.13
CA ARG A 155 2.89 7.27 6.33
C ARG A 155 4.09 6.52 5.76
N HIS A 156 5.02 6.19 6.65
CA HIS A 156 6.11 5.25 6.37
C HIS A 156 5.54 3.83 6.32
N LYS A 157 5.35 3.31 5.11
CA LYS A 157 4.86 1.93 4.93
C LYS A 157 5.99 0.95 5.31
N PRO A 158 5.70 -0.26 5.78
CA PRO A 158 6.73 -1.28 5.98
C PRO A 158 7.22 -1.85 4.64
N GLY A 159 8.34 -2.57 4.66
CA GLY A 159 8.79 -3.42 3.54
C GLY A 159 7.78 -4.52 3.20
N TRP A 160 7.94 -5.13 2.02
CA TRP A 160 7.03 -6.16 1.52
C TRP A 160 6.98 -7.37 2.46
N ASP A 161 5.79 -7.66 2.96
CA ASP A 161 5.50 -8.79 3.84
C ASP A 161 4.08 -9.30 3.55
N VAL A 162 4.00 -10.55 3.07
CA VAL A 162 2.75 -11.23 2.74
C VAL A 162 1.93 -11.53 4.01
N THR A 163 2.59 -11.78 5.14
CA THR A 163 1.90 -11.98 6.43
C THR A 163 1.18 -10.71 6.85
N ARG A 164 1.84 -9.56 6.68
CA ARG A 164 1.20 -8.27 6.92
C ARG A 164 0.12 -7.97 5.89
N LEU A 165 0.36 -8.30 4.62
CA LEU A 165 -0.62 -8.06 3.55
C LEU A 165 -1.94 -8.76 3.90
N ARG A 166 -1.90 -10.01 4.32
CA ARG A 166 -3.06 -10.77 4.82
C ARG A 166 -3.83 -10.06 5.94
N GLN A 167 -3.13 -9.34 6.80
CA GLN A 167 -3.73 -8.67 7.97
C GLN A 167 -4.13 -7.22 7.69
N ALA A 168 -3.63 -6.60 6.63
CA ALA A 168 -3.89 -5.21 6.33
C ALA A 168 -3.62 -4.86 4.85
N ALA A 169 -4.51 -4.07 4.25
CA ALA A 169 -4.28 -3.44 2.94
C ALA A 169 -3.30 -2.26 3.06
N TYR A 170 -2.06 -2.54 3.48
CA TYR A 170 -1.10 -1.51 3.92
C TYR A 170 -0.34 -0.82 2.79
N ILE A 171 -0.31 -1.41 1.59
CA ILE A 171 0.42 -0.87 0.42
C ILE A 171 -0.15 0.48 -0.02
N GLY A 172 -1.48 0.67 0.09
CA GLY A 172 -2.14 1.91 -0.28
C GLY A 172 -2.13 2.19 -1.78
N ASP A 173 -2.14 3.47 -2.14
CA ASP A 173 -2.19 3.94 -3.53
C ASP A 173 -0.78 4.34 -4.04
N TRP A 174 -0.73 4.69 -5.34
CA TRP A 174 0.48 4.95 -6.12
C TRP A 174 1.44 3.78 -6.14
N VAL A 175 1.00 2.73 -6.83
CA VAL A 175 1.74 1.49 -7.04
C VAL A 175 1.96 1.34 -8.54
N TRP A 176 3.18 0.95 -8.94
CA TRP A 176 3.46 0.53 -10.30
C TRP A 176 3.39 -0.99 -10.38
N TYR A 177 2.64 -1.48 -11.35
CA TYR A 177 2.50 -2.90 -11.63
C TYR A 177 3.10 -3.21 -13.00
N ARG A 178 3.99 -4.20 -13.07
CA ARG A 178 4.55 -4.66 -14.33
C ARG A 178 3.46 -5.35 -15.14
N ALA A 179 3.19 -4.86 -16.35
CA ALA A 179 2.07 -5.33 -17.16
C ALA A 179 2.16 -6.83 -17.48
N GLU A 180 3.37 -7.34 -17.73
CA GLU A 180 3.59 -8.78 -17.96
C GLU A 180 3.28 -9.64 -16.72
N ALA A 181 3.66 -9.19 -15.53
CA ALA A 181 3.40 -9.92 -14.29
C ALA A 181 1.90 -10.00 -14.00
N VAL A 182 1.20 -8.87 -14.15
CA VAL A 182 -0.25 -8.78 -14.02
C VAL A 182 -0.96 -9.70 -15.01
N LYS A 183 -0.54 -9.72 -16.28
CA LYS A 183 -1.13 -10.60 -17.31
C LYS A 183 -0.94 -12.08 -16.98
N LYS A 184 0.23 -12.48 -16.46
CA LYS A 184 0.51 -13.88 -16.07
C LYS A 184 -0.42 -14.41 -14.98
N ILE A 185 -0.87 -13.54 -14.08
CA ILE A 185 -1.78 -13.91 -12.98
C ILE A 185 -3.26 -13.66 -13.29
N GLY A 186 -3.61 -13.34 -14.54
CA GLY A 186 -5.00 -13.16 -14.99
C GLY A 186 -5.55 -11.73 -14.95
N GLY A 187 -4.74 -10.73 -14.62
CA GLY A 187 -5.16 -9.33 -14.63
C GLY A 187 -5.91 -8.87 -13.38
N PHE A 188 -6.37 -7.63 -13.38
CA PHE A 188 -7.28 -7.07 -12.39
C PHE A 188 -8.69 -7.63 -12.58
N ASP A 189 -9.36 -8.00 -11.48
CA ASP A 189 -10.72 -8.53 -11.50
C ASP A 189 -11.73 -7.47 -11.02
N PRO A 190 -12.68 -7.03 -11.87
CA PRO A 190 -13.69 -6.06 -11.47
C PRO A 190 -14.68 -6.55 -10.42
N ALA A 191 -14.81 -7.87 -10.18
CA ALA A 191 -15.64 -8.41 -9.10
C ALA A 191 -15.22 -7.89 -7.72
N PHE A 192 -13.92 -7.56 -7.57
CA PHE A 192 -13.31 -7.03 -6.36
C PHE A 192 -13.30 -5.50 -6.29
N ALA A 193 -14.22 -4.81 -6.97
CA ALA A 193 -14.23 -3.35 -6.99
C ALA A 193 -14.17 -2.70 -5.58
N GLY A 194 -13.24 -1.75 -5.41
CA GLY A 194 -12.89 -1.12 -4.14
C GLY A 194 -11.68 -1.77 -3.44
N VAL A 195 -11.35 -3.02 -3.75
CA VAL A 195 -10.18 -3.76 -3.25
C VAL A 195 -9.39 -4.42 -4.38
N GLU A 196 -9.61 -4.00 -5.63
CA GLU A 196 -9.08 -4.65 -6.83
C GLU A 196 -7.54 -4.70 -6.86
N GLU A 197 -6.87 -3.65 -6.38
CA GLU A 197 -5.41 -3.67 -6.22
C GLU A 197 -4.97 -4.58 -5.07
N TYR A 198 -5.74 -4.65 -3.98
CA TYR A 198 -5.41 -5.46 -2.82
C TYR A 198 -5.55 -6.96 -3.12
N GLU A 199 -6.61 -7.34 -3.84
CA GLU A 199 -6.80 -8.70 -4.35
C GLU A 199 -5.69 -9.08 -5.35
N LEU A 200 -5.36 -8.19 -6.30
CA LEU A 200 -4.25 -8.41 -7.23
C LEU A 200 -2.91 -8.57 -6.47
N GLN A 201 -2.66 -7.77 -5.44
CA GLN A 201 -1.45 -7.86 -4.61
C GLN A 201 -1.34 -9.22 -3.90
N LEU A 202 -2.46 -9.81 -3.46
CA LEU A 202 -2.48 -11.16 -2.88
C LEU A 202 -2.14 -12.23 -3.92
N ARG A 203 -2.65 -12.13 -5.15
CA ARG A 203 -2.26 -13.03 -6.25
C ARG A 203 -0.81 -12.84 -6.71
N LEU A 204 -0.29 -11.61 -6.69
CA LEU A 204 1.14 -11.36 -6.90
C LEU A 204 1.99 -12.03 -5.82
N ALA A 205 1.52 -12.06 -4.57
CA ALA A 205 2.18 -12.79 -3.50
C ALA A 205 2.18 -14.31 -3.74
N GLU A 206 1.09 -14.88 -4.27
CA GLU A 206 0.99 -16.29 -4.66
C GLU A 206 1.98 -16.64 -5.78
N ALA A 207 2.23 -15.71 -6.69
CA ALA A 207 3.16 -15.86 -7.81
C ALA A 207 4.63 -15.50 -7.47
N GLU A 208 4.95 -15.30 -6.19
CA GLU A 208 6.28 -14.90 -5.71
C GLU A 208 6.84 -13.64 -6.42
N ALA A 209 5.95 -12.68 -6.67
CA ALA A 209 6.29 -11.44 -7.37
C ALA A 209 7.48 -10.71 -6.73
N ARG A 210 8.36 -10.17 -7.55
CA ARG A 210 9.45 -9.30 -7.10
C ARG A 210 8.87 -7.94 -6.72
N VAL A 211 8.81 -7.66 -5.43
CA VAL A 211 8.25 -6.40 -4.91
C VAL A 211 9.36 -5.50 -4.37
N VAL A 212 9.37 -4.24 -4.78
CA VAL A 212 10.31 -3.22 -4.27
C VAL A 212 9.56 -2.07 -3.62
N ARG A 213 10.12 -1.60 -2.51
CA ARG A 213 9.66 -0.42 -1.78
C ARG A 213 10.66 0.72 -1.95
N LEU A 214 10.17 1.87 -2.40
CA LEU A 214 10.88 3.13 -2.33
C LEU A 214 10.54 3.82 -0.99
N PRO A 215 11.50 3.97 -0.05
CA PRO A 215 11.23 4.58 1.26
C PRO A 215 11.03 6.11 1.19
N GLU A 216 11.07 6.71 0.01
CA GLU A 216 10.82 8.13 -0.18
C GLU A 216 9.33 8.47 -0.17
N THR A 217 9.00 9.61 0.44
CA THR A 217 7.67 10.20 0.41
C THR A 217 7.40 10.86 -0.94
N LEU A 218 6.88 10.08 -1.88
CA LEU A 218 6.69 10.48 -3.29
C LEU A 218 5.22 10.74 -3.66
N PHE A 219 4.28 10.24 -2.86
CA PHE A 219 2.85 10.36 -3.10
C PHE A 219 2.18 11.23 -2.04
N THR A 220 1.10 11.93 -2.40
CA THR A 220 0.32 12.75 -1.46
C THR A 220 -1.16 12.57 -1.72
N ARG A 221 -1.85 12.10 -0.69
CA ARG A 221 -3.30 11.88 -0.73
C ARG A 221 -4.05 13.18 -0.50
N ALA A 222 -5.13 13.39 -1.27
CA ALA A 222 -6.13 14.40 -0.96
C ALA A 222 -7.02 13.98 0.21
N ALA A 223 -7.60 14.95 0.93
CA ALA A 223 -8.46 14.71 2.11
C ALA A 223 -9.70 13.85 1.81
N HIS A 224 -10.15 13.84 0.55
CA HIS A 224 -11.27 13.03 0.06
C HIS A 224 -10.87 12.12 -1.10
N SER A 225 -9.61 11.66 -1.07
CA SER A 225 -9.10 10.66 -2.02
C SER A 225 -9.94 9.39 -1.96
N ARG A 226 -10.51 9.01 -3.10
CA ARG A 226 -11.23 7.76 -3.31
C ARG A 226 -11.23 7.43 -4.80
N ARG A 227 -11.22 6.14 -5.10
CA ARG A 227 -11.21 5.62 -6.46
C ARG A 227 -12.58 5.53 -7.09
N ASP A 228 -13.53 5.06 -6.29
CA ASP A 228 -14.89 4.72 -6.69
C ASP A 228 -15.87 5.12 -5.55
N ASN A 229 -17.18 5.03 -5.77
CA ASN A 229 -18.21 5.25 -4.75
C ASN A 229 -18.64 3.95 -4.03
N ILE A 230 -17.74 2.97 -3.94
CA ILE A 230 -17.91 1.77 -3.13
C ILE A 230 -18.03 2.13 -1.63
N PRO A 231 -19.13 1.75 -0.95
CA PRO A 231 -19.25 1.91 0.49
C PRO A 231 -18.20 1.12 1.27
N SER A 232 -17.78 1.63 2.43
CA SER A 232 -16.80 0.96 3.31
C SER A 232 -17.23 -0.44 3.77
N THR A 233 -18.54 -0.70 3.88
CA THR A 233 -19.08 -2.03 4.20
C THR A 233 -18.84 -3.03 3.07
N ILE A 234 -19.04 -2.62 1.81
CA ILE A 234 -18.77 -3.45 0.64
C ILE A 234 -17.26 -3.67 0.47
N PHE A 235 -16.45 -2.63 0.67
CA PHE A 235 -14.99 -2.76 0.73
C PHE A 235 -14.56 -3.83 1.74
N GLY A 236 -15.09 -3.77 2.97
CA GLY A 236 -14.72 -4.71 4.03
C GLY A 236 -15.09 -6.15 3.69
N ALA A 237 -16.29 -6.36 3.13
CA ALA A 237 -16.74 -7.69 2.69
C ALA A 237 -15.85 -8.26 1.57
N ARG A 238 -15.56 -7.46 0.53
CA ARG A 238 -14.71 -7.88 -0.59
C ARG A 238 -13.25 -8.11 -0.17
N ALA A 239 -12.73 -7.34 0.78
CA ALA A 239 -11.39 -7.58 1.31
C ALA A 239 -11.32 -8.91 2.07
N VAL A 240 -12.35 -9.24 2.85
CA VAL A 240 -12.47 -10.54 3.53
C VAL A 240 -12.52 -11.67 2.51
N GLU A 241 -13.32 -11.53 1.46
CA GLU A 241 -13.41 -12.47 0.33
C GLU A 241 -12.05 -12.67 -0.35
N ALA A 242 -11.36 -11.58 -0.73
CA ALA A 242 -10.03 -11.63 -1.37
C ALA A 242 -8.99 -12.35 -0.50
N ILE A 243 -8.95 -12.07 0.81
CA ILE A 243 -8.05 -12.78 1.73
C ILE A 243 -8.45 -14.25 1.84
N THR A 244 -9.74 -14.56 1.92
CA THR A 244 -10.24 -15.92 2.07
C THR A 244 -9.81 -16.77 0.87
N GLU A 245 -10.03 -16.28 -0.34
CA GLU A 245 -9.59 -16.99 -1.54
C GLU A 245 -8.07 -17.13 -1.61
N HIS A 246 -7.32 -16.10 -1.22
CA HIS A 246 -5.85 -16.19 -1.13
C HIS A 246 -5.39 -17.29 -0.16
N LEU A 247 -6.02 -17.38 1.01
CA LEU A 247 -5.71 -18.39 2.01
C LEU A 247 -6.05 -19.80 1.51
N GLU A 248 -7.18 -19.97 0.81
CA GLU A 248 -7.55 -21.24 0.17
C GLU A 248 -6.52 -21.64 -0.89
N ARG A 249 -6.15 -20.73 -1.79
CA ARG A 249 -5.14 -20.98 -2.84
C ARG A 249 -3.75 -21.30 -2.27
N THR A 250 -3.42 -20.76 -1.10
CA THR A 250 -2.14 -21.00 -0.42
C THR A 250 -2.17 -22.12 0.63
N GLY A 251 -3.30 -22.83 0.78
CA GLY A 251 -3.43 -23.97 1.69
C GLY A 251 -3.37 -23.59 3.17
N ILE A 252 -3.83 -22.39 3.55
CA ILE A 252 -3.83 -21.89 4.92
C ILE A 252 -5.29 -21.84 5.43
N PRO A 253 -5.82 -22.90 6.06
CA PRO A 253 -7.20 -22.91 6.53
C PRO A 253 -7.39 -21.90 7.68
N ALA A 254 -8.17 -20.84 7.43
CA ALA A 254 -8.54 -19.86 8.45
C ALA A 254 -9.82 -19.09 8.09
N LEU A 255 -10.61 -18.80 9.12
CA LEU A 255 -11.71 -17.85 9.02
C LEU A 255 -11.17 -16.42 9.08
N VAL A 256 -11.55 -15.60 8.10
CA VAL A 256 -11.15 -14.18 8.02
C VAL A 256 -12.28 -13.29 8.55
N GLN A 257 -11.93 -12.32 9.39
CA GLN A 257 -12.88 -11.34 9.93
C GLN A 257 -12.30 -9.92 9.94
N PRO A 258 -13.11 -8.89 9.71
CA PRO A 258 -12.66 -7.51 9.85
C PRO A 258 -12.42 -7.16 11.32
N ARG A 259 -11.40 -6.34 11.61
CA ARG A 259 -11.18 -5.76 12.93
C ARG A 259 -11.90 -4.43 13.09
N ARG A 260 -11.85 -3.88 14.32
CA ARG A 260 -12.45 -2.58 14.67
C ARG A 260 -11.95 -1.43 13.79
N HIS A 261 -10.68 -1.43 13.40
CA HIS A 261 -10.11 -0.40 12.55
C HIS A 261 -10.21 -0.82 11.08
N PHE A 262 -10.66 0.10 10.24
CA PHE A 262 -10.86 -0.11 8.81
C PHE A 262 -9.57 -0.59 8.12
N GLY A 263 -9.70 -1.59 7.24
CA GLY A 263 -8.58 -2.17 6.50
C GLY A 263 -7.67 -3.09 7.31
N LEU A 264 -8.03 -3.45 8.55
CA LEU A 264 -7.34 -4.47 9.34
C LEU A 264 -8.20 -5.74 9.48
N PHE A 265 -7.54 -6.89 9.43
CA PHE A 265 -8.18 -8.21 9.41
C PHE A 265 -7.58 -9.14 10.47
N GLN A 266 -8.38 -10.09 10.94
CA GLN A 266 -7.95 -11.16 11.83
C GLN A 266 -8.26 -12.52 11.22
N HIS A 267 -7.36 -13.47 11.49
CA HIS A 267 -7.42 -14.82 10.95
C HIS A 267 -7.56 -15.78 12.13
N CYS A 268 -8.67 -16.49 12.19
CA CYS A 268 -8.85 -17.58 13.13
C CYS A 268 -8.50 -18.87 12.40
N ARG A 269 -7.29 -19.40 12.63
CA ARG A 269 -6.84 -20.64 11.99
C ARG A 269 -7.79 -21.79 12.34
N GLU A 270 -8.25 -22.49 11.32
CA GLU A 270 -9.10 -23.66 11.47
C GLU A 270 -8.19 -24.89 11.56
N THR A 271 -7.58 -25.06 12.74
CA THR A 271 -6.71 -26.19 13.04
C THR A 271 -7.01 -26.68 14.45
N THR A 272 -7.00 -28.01 14.61
CA THR A 272 -7.14 -28.68 15.92
C THR A 272 -5.97 -28.36 16.85
N ASP A 273 -4.83 -28.00 16.28
CA ASP A 273 -3.62 -27.60 16.97
C ASP A 273 -2.83 -26.57 16.12
N PRO A 274 -2.86 -25.27 16.45
CA PRO A 274 -2.13 -24.26 15.69
C PRO A 274 -0.62 -24.24 15.93
N GLY A 275 -0.11 -25.01 16.89
CA GLY A 275 1.29 -24.92 17.32
C GLY A 275 1.65 -23.49 17.76
N THR A 276 0.73 -22.79 18.44
CA THR A 276 0.90 -21.37 18.78
C THR A 276 2.13 -21.18 19.64
N SER A 277 3.14 -20.51 19.09
CA SER A 277 4.30 -20.07 19.84
C SER A 277 4.00 -18.75 20.52
N ILE A 278 4.28 -18.65 21.82
CA ILE A 278 4.10 -17.42 22.58
C ILE A 278 5.47 -16.86 22.90
N ILE A 279 5.75 -15.63 22.48
CA ILE A 279 6.96 -14.91 22.87
C ILE A 279 6.57 -13.90 23.93
N ILE A 280 7.10 -14.07 25.14
CA ILE A 280 6.92 -13.13 26.25
C ILE A 280 8.21 -12.34 26.39
N LEU A 281 8.12 -11.01 26.27
CA LEU A 281 9.23 -10.11 26.54
C LEU A 281 9.32 -9.87 28.05
N CYS A 282 10.39 -10.35 28.68
CA CYS A 282 10.57 -10.40 30.13
C CYS A 282 11.49 -9.29 30.68
N ASP A 283 11.91 -8.33 29.84
CA ASP A 283 12.74 -7.21 30.29
C ASP A 283 12.01 -6.40 31.38
N GLY A 284 12.57 -6.39 32.59
CA GLY A 284 12.00 -5.73 33.77
C GLY A 284 10.98 -6.54 34.58
N ALA A 285 10.76 -7.82 34.26
CA ALA A 285 9.86 -8.70 35.03
C ALA A 285 10.57 -9.31 36.26
N ASP A 286 9.92 -9.25 37.42
CA ASP A 286 10.33 -9.98 38.61
C ASP A 286 9.73 -11.41 38.66
N VAL A 287 10.22 -12.23 39.58
CA VAL A 287 9.79 -13.63 39.72
C VAL A 287 8.29 -13.74 40.01
N ALA A 288 7.73 -12.86 40.85
CA ALA A 288 6.32 -12.92 41.23
C ALA A 288 5.39 -12.57 40.05
N MET A 289 5.84 -11.71 39.14
CA MET A 289 5.15 -11.37 37.92
C MET A 289 5.20 -12.52 36.91
N LEU A 290 6.38 -13.12 36.70
CA LEU A 290 6.55 -14.26 35.81
C LEU A 290 5.75 -15.48 36.27
N ASP A 291 5.78 -15.78 37.57
CA ASP A 291 5.04 -16.90 38.15
C ASP A 291 3.54 -16.78 37.92
N ARG A 292 2.99 -15.58 38.09
CA ARG A 292 1.58 -15.31 37.82
C ARG A 292 1.24 -15.50 36.34
N TRP A 293 2.05 -14.93 35.45
CA TRP A 293 1.84 -15.05 34.00
C TRP A 293 1.92 -16.49 33.53
N LEU A 294 2.94 -17.23 33.94
CA LEU A 294 3.12 -18.64 33.58
C LEU A 294 2.01 -19.50 34.18
N THR A 295 1.62 -19.26 35.43
CA THR A 295 0.50 -20.00 36.06
C THR A 295 -0.80 -19.77 35.32
N GLU A 296 -1.16 -18.52 35.02
CA GLU A 296 -2.37 -18.20 34.25
C GLU A 296 -2.33 -18.82 32.84
N LEU A 297 -1.17 -18.75 32.18
CA LEU A 297 -0.98 -19.25 30.83
C LEU A 297 -1.05 -20.79 30.76
N LEU A 298 -0.36 -21.48 31.66
CA LEU A 298 -0.29 -22.95 31.71
C LEU A 298 -1.54 -23.59 32.31
N SER A 299 -2.33 -22.84 33.08
CA SER A 299 -3.63 -23.28 33.58
C SER A 299 -4.75 -23.19 32.53
N GLY A 300 -4.47 -22.55 31.38
CA GLY A 300 -5.38 -22.47 30.24
C GLY A 300 -5.43 -23.76 29.42
N SER A 301 -6.02 -23.68 28.22
CA SER A 301 -5.99 -24.80 27.27
C SER A 301 -4.55 -25.15 26.90
N PRO A 302 -4.20 -26.45 26.77
CA PRO A 302 -2.83 -26.88 26.49
C PRO A 302 -2.29 -26.21 25.22
N LEU A 303 -1.17 -25.50 25.39
CA LEU A 303 -0.39 -24.96 24.28
C LEU A 303 0.55 -26.03 23.77
N THR A 304 0.69 -26.08 22.46
CA THR A 304 1.38 -27.12 21.70
C THR A 304 2.60 -26.56 20.96
N GLY A 305 2.65 -25.24 20.80
CA GLY A 305 3.84 -24.51 20.37
C GLY A 305 4.72 -24.10 21.57
N PRO A 306 5.99 -23.75 21.31
CA PRO A 306 6.91 -23.32 22.37
C PRO A 306 6.47 -22.01 23.03
N ILE A 307 6.64 -21.94 24.35
CA ILE A 307 6.65 -20.68 25.08
C ILE A 307 8.11 -20.21 25.15
N ILE A 308 8.40 -19.07 24.53
CA ILE A 308 9.72 -18.46 24.46
C ILE A 308 9.71 -17.25 25.38
N LEU A 309 10.54 -17.30 26.42
CA LEU A 309 10.80 -16.16 27.30
C LEU A 309 12.04 -15.44 26.78
N ALA A 310 11.89 -14.17 26.41
CA ALA A 310 12.96 -13.37 25.82
C ALA A 310 13.23 -12.12 26.66
N GLY A 311 14.47 -11.92 27.08
CA GLY A 311 14.91 -10.73 27.81
C GLY A 311 16.38 -10.44 27.51
N SER A 312 16.70 -9.17 27.33
CA SER A 312 18.06 -8.67 27.15
C SER A 312 18.80 -8.50 28.48
N GLN A 313 18.08 -8.23 29.57
CA GLN A 313 18.61 -8.19 30.94
C GLN A 313 17.66 -8.88 31.93
N MET A 314 17.95 -10.14 32.25
CA MET A 314 17.24 -10.87 33.30
C MET A 314 18.09 -10.94 34.59
N PRO A 315 17.55 -10.54 35.75
CA PRO A 315 18.21 -10.76 37.03
C PRO A 315 18.55 -12.24 37.25
N LEU A 316 19.63 -12.52 38.00
CA LEU A 316 20.07 -13.88 38.28
C LEU A 316 18.98 -14.74 38.92
N GLU A 317 18.20 -14.17 39.84
CA GLU A 317 17.07 -14.83 40.51
C GLU A 317 15.98 -15.24 39.51
N THR A 318 15.69 -14.37 38.54
CA THR A 318 14.74 -14.65 37.44
C THR A 318 15.25 -15.78 36.55
N MET A 319 16.54 -15.78 36.20
CA MET A 319 17.12 -16.87 35.40
C MET A 319 17.13 -18.21 36.14
N GLN A 320 17.35 -18.19 37.46
CA GLN A 320 17.28 -19.39 38.29
C GLN A 320 15.86 -19.93 38.43
N TYR A 321 14.86 -19.06 38.49
CA TYR A 321 13.45 -19.46 38.52
C TYR A 321 12.99 -20.12 37.21
N LEU A 322 13.57 -19.71 36.07
CA LEU A 322 13.21 -20.20 34.73
C LEU A 322 14.01 -21.42 34.26
N ALA A 323 15.07 -21.83 34.97
CA ALA A 323 15.96 -22.95 34.62
C ALA A 323 15.46 -24.28 35.18
#